data_AF-A0A090Q294-F1
#
_entry.id   AF-A0A090Q294-F1
#
_cell.length_a   1.000
_cell.length_b   1.000
_cell.length_c   1.000
_cell.angle_alpha   90.00
_cell.angle_beta   90.00
_cell.angle_gamma   90.00
#
_symmetry.space_group_name_H-M   'P 1'
#
loop_
_entity.id
_entity.type
_entity.pdbx_description
1 polymer ?
#
loop_
_entity_poly.entity_id
_entity_poly.type
_entity_poly.pdbx_seq_one_letter_code
_entity_poly.pdbx_strand_id
1 'polypeptide(L)'
;MKNFFFIIVLLMLLFSFIQPAINPDSLMRISNLTTAEINSIVGVQEGSIVYDTDRNRMLEYTNTGWSEMLVDSNVYLGSFTINSSGSITISDVPFQPSQVSFVAHANVESNNIAADNGVGNNARGISNSYGTSNGFARNNGGSIVQQSIYVGGHGNSINDISRYSSSSNCVGIRYGDQNGSNLGIIEASLTNFTTNGFTINATYTNGDITVNNTNPVLNVQPADVNNEAIVVLFTAYK
;
A
#
# COMPACT_ATOMS: atom_id res chain seq x y z
N MET A 1 25.94 63.83 -18.44
CA MET A 1 26.35 62.41 -18.60
C MET A 1 25.74 61.47 -17.55
N LYS A 2 25.78 61.79 -16.24
CA LYS A 2 25.15 60.94 -15.19
C LYS A 2 23.66 60.65 -15.40
N ASN A 3 22.86 61.65 -15.78
CA ASN A 3 21.41 61.47 -15.96
C ASN A 3 21.07 60.60 -17.18
N PHE A 4 21.92 60.60 -18.21
CA PHE A 4 21.73 59.77 -19.41
C PHE A 4 22.01 58.29 -19.13
N PHE A 5 23.03 58.01 -18.31
CA PHE A 5 23.33 56.65 -17.86
C PHE A 5 22.21 56.09 -16.97
N PHE A 6 21.63 56.92 -16.10
CA PHE A 6 20.52 56.52 -15.23
C PHE A 6 19.27 56.17 -16.04
N ILE A 7 18.98 56.91 -17.12
CA ILE A 7 17.86 56.62 -18.03
C ILE A 7 18.07 55.29 -18.76
N ILE A 8 19.30 55.00 -19.21
CA ILE A 8 19.62 53.73 -19.90
C ILE A 8 19.46 52.53 -18.97
N VAL A 9 19.94 52.64 -17.72
CA VAL A 9 19.81 51.57 -16.72
C VAL A 9 18.34 51.36 -16.34
N LEU A 10 17.57 52.44 -16.19
CA LEU A 10 16.12 52.37 -15.93
C LEU A 10 15.36 51.73 -17.10
N LEU A 11 15.76 52.01 -18.35
CA LEU A 11 15.17 51.41 -19.54
C LEU A 11 15.45 49.89 -19.60
N MET A 12 16.68 49.47 -19.28
CA MET A 12 17.06 48.05 -19.27
C MET A 12 16.34 47.24 -18.18
N LEU A 13 16.06 47.85 -17.02
CA LEU A 13 15.28 47.24 -15.93
C LEU A 13 13.78 47.08 -16.28
N LEU A 14 13.23 47.94 -17.13
CA LEU A 14 11.83 47.84 -17.59
C LEU A 14 11.63 46.71 -18.60
N PHE A 15 12.65 46.36 -19.39
CA PHE A 15 12.60 45.24 -20.33
C PHE A 15 12.81 43.87 -19.66
N SER A 16 13.21 43.80 -18.38
CA SER A 16 13.56 42.54 -17.71
C SER A 16 12.37 41.72 -17.19
N PHE A 17 11.13 42.22 -17.31
CA PHE A 17 9.93 41.59 -16.71
C PHE A 17 8.95 40.96 -17.70
N ILE A 18 9.30 40.86 -18.98
CA ILE A 18 8.49 40.10 -19.93
C ILE A 18 8.95 38.64 -19.86
N GLN A 19 8.35 37.88 -18.94
CA GLN A 19 8.33 36.42 -19.08
C GLN A 19 7.73 36.13 -20.46
N PRO A 20 8.35 35.31 -21.33
CA PRO A 20 7.71 34.90 -22.57
C PRO A 20 6.45 34.11 -22.20
N ALA A 21 5.30 34.78 -22.24
CA ALA A 21 4.01 34.11 -22.21
C ALA A 21 3.93 33.26 -23.48
N ILE A 22 3.67 31.97 -23.33
CA ILE A 22 3.42 31.09 -24.47
C ILE A 22 2.29 31.73 -25.27
N ASN A 23 2.54 32.04 -26.55
CA ASN A 23 1.50 32.55 -27.42
C ASN A 23 0.40 31.47 -27.48
N PRO A 24 -0.87 31.77 -27.13
CA PRO A 24 -1.98 30.82 -27.22
C PRO A 24 -2.07 30.12 -28.59
N ASP A 25 -1.63 30.80 -29.66
CA ASP A 25 -1.60 30.26 -31.03
C ASP A 25 -0.48 29.23 -31.27
N SER A 26 0.46 29.09 -30.33
CA SER A 26 1.52 28.07 -30.36
C SER A 26 1.08 26.73 -29.75
N LEU A 27 -0.14 26.63 -29.22
CA LEU A 27 -0.69 25.40 -28.68
C LEU A 27 -1.13 24.47 -29.82
N MET A 28 -0.61 23.24 -29.86
CA MET A 28 -1.22 22.19 -30.68
C MET A 28 -2.54 21.79 -30.04
N ARG A 29 -3.63 21.91 -30.81
CA ARG A 29 -4.93 21.36 -30.44
C ARG A 29 -5.09 19.98 -31.07
N ILE A 30 -5.60 19.05 -30.28
CA ILE A 30 -6.17 17.79 -30.77
C ILE A 30 -7.62 18.03 -31.19
N SER A 31 -8.22 17.11 -31.94
CA SER A 31 -9.62 17.22 -32.33
C SER A 31 -10.51 17.23 -31.09
N ASN A 32 -11.31 18.29 -30.94
CA ASN A 32 -12.27 18.45 -29.86
C ASN A 32 -13.67 18.14 -30.41
N LEU A 33 -14.32 17.12 -29.87
CA LEU A 33 -15.62 16.63 -30.32
C LEU A 33 -16.50 16.32 -29.10
N THR A 34 -17.82 16.40 -29.25
CA THR A 34 -18.78 15.91 -28.26
C THR A 34 -18.74 14.39 -28.18
N THR A 35 -19.24 13.81 -27.09
CA THR A 35 -19.35 12.34 -26.94
C THR A 35 -20.14 11.74 -28.10
N ALA A 36 -21.20 12.41 -28.57
CA ALA A 36 -22.02 11.95 -29.68
C ALA A 36 -21.25 11.93 -31.02
N GLU A 37 -20.49 12.99 -31.30
CA GLU A 37 -19.65 13.07 -32.49
C GLU A 37 -18.56 12.01 -32.47
N ILE A 38 -17.89 11.80 -31.34
CA ILE A 38 -16.85 10.78 -31.15
C ILE A 38 -17.40 9.37 -31.44
N ASN A 39 -18.57 9.04 -30.90
CA ASN A 39 -19.22 7.74 -31.11
C ASN A 39 -19.71 7.51 -32.55
N SER A 40 -19.81 8.58 -33.35
CA SER A 40 -20.21 8.50 -34.76
C SER A 40 -19.05 8.29 -35.74
N ILE A 41 -17.79 8.39 -35.27
CA ILE A 41 -16.61 8.23 -36.12
C ILE A 41 -16.47 6.76 -36.53
N VAL A 42 -16.35 6.52 -37.84
CA VAL A 42 -16.14 5.18 -38.43
C VAL A 42 -14.72 5.03 -38.97
N GLY A 43 -14.18 3.82 -38.96
CA GLY A 43 -12.86 3.52 -39.54
C GLY A 43 -11.67 4.09 -38.75
N VAL A 44 -11.84 4.31 -37.44
CA VAL A 44 -10.79 4.80 -36.55
C VAL A 44 -9.70 3.74 -36.40
N GLN A 45 -8.43 4.17 -36.43
CA GLN A 45 -7.28 3.30 -36.19
C GLN A 45 -6.96 3.26 -34.69
N GLU A 46 -6.54 2.09 -34.19
CA GLU A 46 -6.07 1.92 -32.81
C GLU A 46 -4.91 2.90 -32.51
N GLY A 47 -4.92 3.52 -31.33
CA GLY A 47 -3.98 4.57 -30.92
C GLY A 47 -4.38 5.99 -31.33
N SER A 48 -5.53 6.18 -31.99
CA SER A 48 -6.05 7.53 -32.30
C SER A 48 -6.47 8.26 -31.02
N ILE A 49 -6.21 9.56 -30.92
CA ILE A 49 -6.50 10.37 -29.73
C ILE A 49 -7.48 11.49 -30.07
N VAL A 50 -8.44 11.74 -29.18
CA VAL A 50 -9.43 12.83 -29.29
C VAL A 50 -9.69 13.46 -27.93
N TYR A 51 -10.14 14.72 -27.91
CA TYR A 51 -10.66 15.36 -26.70
C TYR A 51 -12.18 15.35 -26.73
N ASP A 52 -12.79 14.77 -25.70
CA ASP A 52 -14.23 14.79 -25.47
C ASP A 52 -14.63 16.05 -24.71
N THR A 53 -15.41 16.93 -25.35
CA THR A 53 -15.84 18.20 -24.78
C THR A 53 -16.97 18.07 -23.76
N ASP A 54 -17.76 17.00 -23.80
CA ASP A 54 -18.83 16.76 -22.82
C ASP A 54 -18.23 16.22 -21.52
N ARG A 55 -17.20 15.38 -21.63
CA ARG A 55 -16.50 14.77 -20.48
C ARG A 55 -15.33 15.61 -19.98
N ASN A 56 -14.83 16.53 -20.78
CA ASN A 56 -13.57 17.25 -20.56
C ASN A 56 -12.38 16.30 -20.35
N ARG A 57 -12.23 15.29 -21.20
CA ARG A 57 -11.21 14.24 -21.09
C ARG A 57 -10.59 13.90 -22.45
N MET A 58 -9.35 13.42 -22.43
CA MET A 58 -8.73 12.82 -23.61
C MET A 58 -9.14 11.35 -23.69
N LEU A 59 -9.46 10.87 -24.90
CA LEU A 59 -9.77 9.47 -25.19
C LEU A 59 -8.75 8.92 -26.18
N GLU A 60 -8.41 7.65 -26.03
CA GLU A 60 -7.65 6.84 -26.98
C GLU A 60 -8.57 5.78 -27.60
N TYR A 61 -8.47 5.55 -28.89
CA TYR A 61 -9.17 4.45 -29.56
C TYR A 61 -8.40 3.15 -29.36
N THR A 62 -8.96 2.22 -28.61
CA THR A 62 -8.40 0.88 -28.33
C THR A 62 -9.07 -0.18 -29.20
N ASN A 63 -8.60 -1.43 -29.13
CA ASN A 63 -9.27 -2.58 -29.73
C ASN A 63 -10.73 -2.81 -29.26
N THR A 64 -11.18 -2.16 -28.18
CA THR A 64 -12.57 -2.22 -27.67
C THR A 64 -13.38 -0.94 -27.94
N GLY A 65 -12.78 0.06 -28.60
CA GLY A 65 -13.37 1.37 -28.86
C GLY A 65 -12.70 2.50 -28.08
N TRP A 66 -13.39 3.65 -27.99
CA TRP A 66 -12.90 4.82 -27.26
C TRP A 66 -12.79 4.54 -25.76
N SER A 67 -11.59 4.64 -25.22
CA SER A 67 -11.28 4.55 -23.79
C SER A 67 -10.70 5.87 -23.30
N GLU A 68 -10.99 6.25 -22.06
CA GLU A 68 -10.36 7.43 -21.46
C GLU A 68 -8.85 7.22 -21.31
N MET A 69 -8.06 8.19 -21.77
CA MET A 69 -6.60 8.16 -21.66
C MET A 69 -6.24 8.45 -20.19
N LEU A 70 -6.15 7.36 -19.41
CA LEU A 70 -5.84 7.27 -17.97
C LEU A 70 -6.78 8.07 -17.04
N VAL A 71 -7.82 7.39 -16.57
CA VAL A 71 -8.57 7.79 -15.35
C VAL A 71 -8.71 6.65 -14.34
N ASP A 72 -8.46 5.39 -14.73
CA ASP A 72 -8.43 4.29 -13.78
C ASP A 72 -7.22 4.45 -12.84
N SER A 73 -7.50 4.50 -11.53
CA SER A 73 -6.45 4.49 -10.53
C SER A 73 -5.64 3.22 -10.69
N ASN A 74 -4.35 3.35 -11.03
CA ASN A 74 -3.40 2.24 -11.06
C ASN A 74 -2.99 1.78 -9.65
N VAL A 75 -3.64 2.32 -8.63
CA VAL A 75 -3.39 2.08 -7.22
C VAL A 75 -4.70 1.84 -6.51
N TYR A 76 -4.77 0.79 -5.72
CA TYR A 76 -5.92 0.48 -4.88
C TYR A 76 -5.44 0.26 -3.44
N LEU A 77 -6.05 0.97 -2.49
CA LEU A 77 -5.75 0.81 -1.07
C LEU A 77 -6.90 0.05 -0.41
N GLY A 78 -6.57 -0.94 0.40
CA GLY A 78 -7.55 -1.73 1.11
C GLY A 78 -7.01 -2.29 2.42
N SER A 79 -7.84 -3.10 3.08
CA SER A 79 -7.46 -3.84 4.27
C SER A 79 -8.08 -5.24 4.25
N PHE A 80 -7.46 -6.17 4.96
CA PHE A 80 -8.03 -7.48 5.27
C PHE A 80 -7.53 -7.96 6.63
N THR A 81 -8.18 -8.97 7.20
CA THR A 81 -7.79 -9.56 8.48
C THR A 81 -7.25 -10.97 8.26
N ILE A 82 -6.11 -11.28 8.87
CA ILE A 82 -5.62 -12.65 9.04
C ILE A 82 -6.07 -13.10 10.44
N ASN A 83 -6.92 -14.10 10.52
CA ASN A 83 -7.50 -14.60 11.78
C ASN A 83 -7.37 -16.13 11.94
N SER A 84 -6.70 -16.80 11.00
CA SER A 84 -6.45 -18.23 10.99
C SER A 84 -5.36 -18.58 9.96
N SER A 85 -4.76 -19.75 10.10
CA SER A 85 -3.86 -20.29 9.07
C SER A 85 -4.63 -20.75 7.83
N GLY A 86 -4.01 -20.63 6.66
CA GLY A 86 -4.56 -21.08 5.39
C GLY A 86 -4.65 -20.00 4.33
N SER A 87 -5.36 -20.31 3.24
CA SER A 87 -5.47 -19.45 2.07
C SER A 87 -6.51 -18.35 2.27
N ILE A 88 -6.15 -17.12 1.95
CA ILE A 88 -7.03 -15.94 2.00
C ILE A 88 -6.99 -15.28 0.62
N THR A 89 -8.17 -15.10 0.00
CA THR A 89 -8.31 -14.46 -1.31
C THR A 89 -8.93 -13.08 -1.15
N ILE A 90 -8.28 -12.08 -1.75
CA ILE A 90 -8.74 -10.69 -1.83
C ILE A 90 -9.20 -10.47 -3.27
N SER A 91 -10.49 -10.15 -3.47
CA SER A 91 -11.14 -10.09 -4.79
C SER A 91 -11.72 -8.73 -5.18
N ASP A 92 -11.59 -7.72 -4.32
CA ASP A 92 -12.23 -6.41 -4.50
C ASP A 92 -11.28 -5.36 -5.09
N VAL A 93 -10.16 -5.79 -5.68
CA VAL A 93 -9.25 -4.91 -6.40
C VAL A 93 -9.73 -4.80 -7.85
N PRO A 94 -9.95 -3.59 -8.40
CA PRO A 94 -10.57 -3.40 -9.73
C PRO A 94 -9.65 -3.76 -10.92
N PHE A 95 -8.51 -4.40 -10.67
CA PHE A 95 -7.55 -4.83 -11.67
C PHE A 95 -6.71 -6.00 -11.14
N GLN A 96 -6.03 -6.69 -12.04
CA GLN A 96 -5.00 -7.65 -11.69
C GLN A 96 -3.75 -6.90 -11.22
N PRO A 97 -3.32 -7.01 -9.96
CA PRO A 97 -2.12 -6.33 -9.51
C PRO A 97 -0.86 -6.97 -10.10
N SER A 98 0.15 -6.16 -10.35
CA SER A 98 1.53 -6.60 -10.63
C SER A 98 2.39 -6.66 -9.35
N GLN A 99 2.00 -5.89 -8.33
CA GLN A 99 2.68 -5.80 -7.04
C GLN A 99 1.73 -5.32 -5.94
N VAL A 100 2.02 -5.68 -4.70
CA VAL A 100 1.30 -5.24 -3.50
C VAL A 100 2.30 -4.92 -2.40
N SER A 101 2.09 -3.80 -1.71
CA SER A 101 2.77 -3.45 -0.47
C SER A 101 1.85 -3.71 0.72
N PHE A 102 2.40 -4.13 1.86
CA PHE A 102 1.66 -4.51 3.05
C PHE A 102 2.20 -3.80 4.28
N VAL A 103 1.29 -3.39 5.16
CA VAL A 103 1.59 -2.91 6.50
C VAL A 103 0.69 -3.62 7.49
N ALA A 104 1.28 -4.18 8.54
CA ALA A 104 0.54 -4.86 9.60
C ALA A 104 1.09 -4.45 10.96
N HIS A 105 0.24 -4.47 11.98
CA HIS A 105 0.59 -4.09 13.35
C HIS A 105 0.21 -5.23 14.30
N ALA A 106 1.07 -5.49 15.29
CA ALA A 106 0.77 -6.48 16.33
C ALA A 106 -0.36 -5.96 17.25
N ASN A 107 -1.27 -6.84 17.69
CA ASN A 107 -2.40 -6.52 18.57
C ASN A 107 -3.31 -5.40 18.03
N VAL A 108 -3.55 -5.43 16.71
CA VAL A 108 -4.59 -4.64 16.05
C VAL A 108 -5.47 -5.63 15.28
N GLU A 109 -6.52 -6.08 15.94
CA GLU A 109 -7.35 -7.21 15.51
C GLU A 109 -8.59 -6.78 14.71
N SER A 110 -8.90 -5.47 14.72
CA SER A 110 -10.07 -4.88 14.08
C SER A 110 -9.76 -3.55 13.41
N ASN A 111 -10.44 -3.26 12.30
CA ASN A 111 -10.38 -1.97 11.58
C ASN A 111 -10.88 -0.79 12.43
N ASN A 112 -11.60 -1.07 13.51
CA ASN A 112 -12.12 -0.05 14.41
C ASN A 112 -12.00 -0.53 15.86
N ILE A 113 -10.88 -0.22 16.48
CA ILE A 113 -10.60 -0.49 17.91
C ILE A 113 -9.98 0.74 18.55
N ALA A 114 -10.46 1.08 19.74
CA ALA A 114 -9.96 2.18 20.58
C ALA A 114 -10.02 1.72 22.04
N ALA A 115 -9.19 0.75 22.37
CA ALA A 115 -9.10 0.14 23.70
C ALA A 115 -7.63 -0.10 24.06
N ASP A 116 -7.37 -0.35 25.35
CA ASP A 116 -6.09 -0.95 25.74
C ASP A 116 -6.06 -2.44 25.34
N ASN A 117 -4.93 -3.09 25.58
CA ASN A 117 -4.73 -4.50 25.26
C ASN A 117 -5.51 -5.47 26.18
N GLY A 118 -6.38 -4.96 27.07
CA GLY A 118 -7.29 -5.76 27.89
C GLY A 118 -6.60 -6.73 28.86
N VAL A 119 -5.28 -6.63 29.02
CA VAL A 119 -4.47 -7.47 29.91
C VAL A 119 -3.97 -6.65 31.10
N GLY A 120 -3.93 -7.27 32.27
CA GLY A 120 -3.46 -6.60 33.49
C GLY A 120 -2.01 -6.13 33.40
N ASN A 121 -1.60 -5.32 34.37
CA ASN A 121 -0.23 -4.79 34.45
C ASN A 121 0.81 -5.91 34.46
N ASN A 122 1.94 -5.67 33.80
CA ASN A 122 3.08 -6.58 33.73
C ASN A 122 2.76 -7.95 33.09
N ALA A 123 1.76 -8.02 32.20
CA ALA A 123 1.49 -9.22 31.43
C ALA A 123 2.66 -9.56 30.49
N ARG A 124 3.09 -10.82 30.50
CA ARG A 124 4.19 -11.36 29.67
C ARG A 124 3.73 -11.85 28.28
N GLY A 125 2.42 -11.93 28.06
CA GLY A 125 1.82 -12.53 26.86
C GLY A 125 1.93 -11.66 25.60
N ILE A 126 1.50 -12.24 24.49
CA ILE A 126 1.56 -11.60 23.17
C ILE A 126 0.78 -10.27 23.11
N SER A 127 -0.28 -10.13 23.92
CA SER A 127 -1.13 -8.93 24.00
C SER A 127 -0.35 -7.68 24.42
N ASN A 128 0.83 -7.83 25.01
CA ASN A 128 1.69 -6.71 25.41
C ASN A 128 2.90 -6.54 24.49
N SER A 129 3.03 -7.36 23.45
CA SER A 129 3.92 -7.08 22.32
C SER A 129 3.37 -5.88 21.52
N TYR A 130 4.24 -5.12 20.87
CA TYR A 130 3.82 -4.11 19.90
C TYR A 130 4.85 -4.05 18.79
N GLY A 131 4.45 -3.63 17.60
CA GLY A 131 5.39 -3.50 16.49
C GLY A 131 4.70 -3.39 15.15
N THR A 132 5.50 -3.17 14.12
CA THR A 132 5.02 -2.95 12.76
C THR A 132 5.80 -3.79 11.77
N SER A 133 5.07 -4.48 10.89
CA SER A 133 5.59 -5.16 9.72
C SER A 133 5.39 -4.28 8.49
N ASN A 134 6.44 -4.16 7.69
CA ASN A 134 6.38 -3.61 6.34
C ASN A 134 6.84 -4.70 5.37
N GLY A 135 6.09 -4.93 4.31
CA GLY A 135 6.47 -5.92 3.31
C GLY A 135 5.91 -5.62 1.93
N PHE A 136 6.33 -6.42 0.97
CA PHE A 136 5.83 -6.36 -0.40
C PHE A 136 5.83 -7.75 -1.04
N ALA A 137 5.04 -7.89 -2.10
CA ALA A 137 5.14 -8.98 -3.05
C ALA A 137 4.96 -8.42 -4.47
N ARG A 138 5.74 -8.91 -5.43
CA ARG A 138 5.66 -8.48 -6.83
C ARG A 138 5.86 -9.64 -7.78
N ASN A 139 5.11 -9.61 -8.88
CA ASN A 139 5.31 -10.52 -9.99
C ASN A 139 6.60 -10.14 -10.72
N ASN A 140 7.50 -11.11 -10.86
CA ASN A 140 8.77 -10.99 -11.56
C ASN A 140 8.83 -12.07 -12.64
N GLY A 141 8.15 -11.83 -13.77
CA GLY A 141 8.16 -12.72 -14.92
C GLY A 141 7.57 -14.11 -14.65
N GLY A 142 6.52 -14.22 -13.83
CA GLY A 142 5.87 -15.49 -13.47
C GLY A 142 6.35 -16.10 -12.16
N SER A 143 7.36 -15.51 -11.51
CA SER A 143 7.74 -15.82 -10.12
C SER A 143 7.28 -14.70 -9.19
N ILE A 144 7.04 -15.02 -7.91
CA ILE A 144 6.71 -14.02 -6.90
C ILE A 144 7.98 -13.73 -6.09
N VAL A 145 8.40 -12.46 -6.10
CA VAL A 145 9.45 -11.95 -5.20
C VAL A 145 8.78 -11.21 -4.06
N GLN A 146 9.14 -11.53 -2.82
CA GLN A 146 8.56 -10.90 -1.65
C GLN A 146 9.58 -10.67 -0.55
N GLN A 147 9.22 -9.79 0.38
CA GLN A 147 10.00 -9.47 1.56
C GLN A 147 9.06 -8.98 2.64
N SER A 148 9.36 -9.32 3.88
CA SER A 148 8.76 -8.73 5.07
C SER A 148 9.85 -8.36 6.06
N ILE A 149 9.72 -7.20 6.70
CA ILE A 149 10.57 -6.74 7.80
C ILE A 149 9.66 -6.26 8.93
N TYR A 150 9.92 -6.77 10.13
CA TYR A 150 9.22 -6.40 11.35
C TYR A 150 10.20 -6.01 12.44
N VAL A 151 9.82 -4.97 13.16
CA VAL A 151 10.44 -4.54 14.41
C VAL A 151 9.36 -4.30 15.44
N GLY A 152 9.56 -4.83 16.64
CA GLY A 152 8.63 -4.70 17.75
C GLY A 152 9.31 -4.78 19.10
N GLY A 153 8.57 -4.42 20.14
CA GLY A 153 9.01 -4.48 21.52
C GLY A 153 7.91 -5.09 22.39
N HIS A 154 8.03 -4.89 23.70
CA HIS A 154 7.09 -5.37 24.67
C HIS A 154 6.85 -4.33 25.76
N GLY A 155 5.60 -4.10 26.17
CA GLY A 155 5.24 -3.01 27.08
C GLY A 155 5.95 -3.04 28.43
N ASN A 156 6.38 -4.22 28.90
CA ASN A 156 7.13 -4.36 30.15
C ASN A 156 8.62 -3.99 30.05
N SER A 157 9.20 -3.96 28.85
CA SER A 157 10.63 -3.68 28.65
C SER A 157 10.92 -3.35 27.19
N ILE A 158 11.52 -2.18 26.96
CA ILE A 158 11.97 -1.73 25.63
C ILE A 158 13.46 -2.04 25.36
N ASN A 159 14.16 -2.59 26.35
CA ASN A 159 15.62 -2.81 26.25
C ASN A 159 15.98 -3.99 25.36
N ASP A 160 15.09 -4.98 25.27
CA ASP A 160 15.24 -6.12 24.37
C ASP A 160 14.02 -6.17 23.43
N ILE A 161 14.28 -6.34 22.14
CA ILE A 161 13.28 -6.11 21.09
C ILE A 161 13.06 -7.36 20.24
N SER A 162 11.84 -7.51 19.73
CA SER A 162 11.50 -8.52 18.73
C SER A 162 11.81 -7.99 17.34
N ARG A 163 12.40 -8.85 16.50
CA ARG A 163 12.69 -8.56 15.10
C ARG A 163 12.48 -9.79 14.25
N TYR A 164 12.00 -9.58 13.03
CA TYR A 164 11.76 -10.62 12.05
C TYR A 164 12.00 -10.07 10.64
N SER A 165 12.52 -10.91 9.76
CA SER A 165 12.71 -10.60 8.34
C SER A 165 12.62 -11.88 7.52
N SER A 166 11.94 -11.84 6.38
CA SER A 166 11.76 -13.01 5.53
C SER A 166 11.61 -12.65 4.06
N SER A 167 12.47 -13.22 3.23
CA SER A 167 12.39 -13.14 1.76
C SER A 167 11.38 -14.12 1.17
N SER A 168 10.71 -14.91 2.00
CA SER A 168 9.69 -15.88 1.58
C SER A 168 8.29 -15.51 2.06
N ASN A 169 8.10 -14.37 2.74
CA ASN A 169 6.80 -13.87 3.20
C ASN A 169 6.65 -12.39 2.87
N CYS A 170 5.41 -11.92 2.69
CA CYS A 170 5.08 -10.52 2.44
C CYS A 170 4.47 -9.81 3.66
N VAL A 171 4.04 -10.57 4.67
CA VAL A 171 3.60 -10.11 5.99
C VAL A 171 4.25 -10.99 7.04
N GLY A 172 4.71 -10.42 8.15
CA GLY A 172 5.29 -11.19 9.25
C GLY A 172 5.31 -10.40 10.54
N ILE A 173 4.57 -10.85 11.55
CA ILE A 173 4.57 -10.30 12.90
C ILE A 173 5.19 -11.33 13.83
N ARG A 174 6.24 -10.97 14.55
CA ARG A 174 6.85 -11.81 15.57
C ARG A 174 6.53 -11.27 16.96
N TYR A 175 5.74 -12.02 17.70
CA TYR A 175 5.41 -11.72 19.09
C TYR A 175 6.58 -12.11 19.99
N GLY A 176 6.94 -11.21 20.92
CA GLY A 176 8.05 -11.41 21.84
C GLY A 176 7.69 -10.99 23.25
N ASP A 177 8.31 -11.62 24.24
CA ASP A 177 8.12 -11.26 25.65
C ASP A 177 9.01 -10.07 26.07
N GLN A 178 9.02 -9.74 27.37
CA GLN A 178 9.82 -8.63 27.92
C GLN A 178 11.35 -8.77 27.74
N ASN A 179 11.82 -9.95 27.33
CA ASN A 179 13.22 -10.23 27.04
C ASN A 179 13.42 -10.54 25.54
N GLY A 180 12.52 -10.09 24.67
CA GLY A 180 12.59 -10.35 23.23
C GLY A 180 12.49 -11.84 22.84
N SER A 181 12.11 -12.72 23.78
CA SER A 181 12.02 -14.17 23.53
C SER A 181 10.84 -14.46 22.62
N ASN A 182 11.02 -15.34 21.64
CA ASN A 182 9.99 -15.62 20.64
C ASN A 182 8.76 -16.28 21.27
N LEU A 183 7.61 -15.61 21.26
CA LEU A 183 6.32 -16.19 21.69
C LEU A 183 5.53 -16.78 20.52
N GLY A 184 5.85 -16.35 19.31
CA GLY A 184 5.40 -16.96 18.06
C GLY A 184 5.32 -15.95 16.93
N ILE A 185 4.92 -16.45 15.75
CA ILE A 185 4.97 -15.71 14.50
C ILE A 185 3.67 -15.93 13.74
N ILE A 186 3.09 -14.84 13.25
CA ILE A 186 2.05 -14.86 12.22
C ILE A 186 2.67 -14.31 10.94
N GLU A 187 2.73 -15.12 9.90
CA GLU A 187 3.33 -14.74 8.63
C GLU A 187 2.44 -15.13 7.46
N ALA A 188 2.57 -14.42 6.34
CA ALA A 188 1.85 -14.76 5.13
C ALA A 188 2.71 -14.56 3.89
N SER A 189 2.53 -15.47 2.92
CA SER A 189 3.17 -15.43 1.61
C SER A 189 2.13 -15.19 0.51
N LEU A 190 2.43 -14.34 -0.46
CA LEU A 190 1.59 -14.19 -1.64
C LEU A 190 1.80 -15.41 -2.54
N THR A 191 0.69 -16.03 -2.95
CA THR A 191 0.70 -17.28 -3.74
C THR A 191 0.27 -17.06 -5.18
N ASN A 192 -0.63 -16.09 -5.42
CA ASN A 192 -1.10 -15.78 -6.76
C ASN A 192 -1.62 -14.34 -6.89
N PHE A 193 -1.44 -13.74 -8.06
CA PHE A 193 -2.16 -12.53 -8.49
C PHE A 193 -3.35 -12.96 -9.36
N THR A 194 -4.56 -12.55 -8.98
CA THR A 194 -5.81 -12.88 -9.69
C THR A 194 -6.27 -11.69 -10.52
N THR A 195 -7.25 -11.90 -11.40
CA THR A 195 -7.78 -10.85 -12.30
C THR A 195 -8.31 -9.61 -11.56
N ASN A 196 -8.70 -9.76 -10.30
CA ASN A 196 -9.31 -8.74 -9.45
C ASN A 196 -8.69 -8.71 -8.03
N GLY A 197 -7.41 -9.08 -7.90
CA GLY A 197 -6.72 -9.03 -6.61
C GLY A 197 -5.62 -10.07 -6.48
N PHE A 198 -5.56 -10.74 -5.34
CA PHE A 198 -4.47 -11.66 -5.00
C PHE A 198 -4.87 -12.67 -3.94
N THR A 199 -4.09 -13.74 -3.82
CA THR A 199 -4.26 -14.77 -2.79
C THR A 199 -2.98 -14.89 -1.98
N ILE A 200 -3.13 -14.93 -0.67
CA ILE A 200 -2.03 -15.20 0.28
C ILE A 200 -2.28 -16.53 1.00
N ASN A 201 -1.23 -17.08 1.59
CA ASN A 201 -1.31 -18.19 2.52
C ASN A 201 -0.70 -17.77 3.86
N ALA A 202 -1.52 -17.75 4.90
CA ALA A 202 -1.13 -17.41 6.27
C ALA A 202 -0.69 -18.66 7.05
N THR A 203 0.32 -18.49 7.89
CA THR A 203 0.88 -19.53 8.77
C THR A 203 1.08 -18.97 10.16
N TYR A 204 0.66 -19.75 11.15
CA TYR A 204 0.83 -19.45 12.56
C TYR A 204 1.85 -20.43 13.16
N THR A 205 2.87 -19.91 13.80
CA THR A 205 3.95 -20.71 14.41
C THR A 205 4.10 -20.33 15.87
N ASN A 206 3.96 -21.31 16.76
CA ASN A 206 4.24 -21.10 18.18
C ASN A 206 5.74 -20.93 18.43
N GLY A 207 6.08 -20.03 19.36
CA GLY A 207 7.45 -19.84 19.85
C GLY A 207 7.76 -20.67 21.10
N ASP A 208 8.72 -20.18 21.88
CA ASP A 208 9.16 -20.75 23.14
C ASP A 208 8.22 -20.32 24.28
N ILE A 209 7.12 -21.06 24.42
CA ILE A 209 6.06 -20.77 25.38
C ILE A 209 6.34 -21.53 26.68
N THR A 210 6.95 -20.85 27.65
CA THR A 210 7.10 -21.38 29.01
C THR A 210 5.93 -20.91 29.87
N VAL A 211 5.07 -21.85 30.28
CA VAL A 211 3.99 -21.58 31.24
C VAL A 211 4.60 -21.40 32.63
N ASN A 212 4.74 -20.16 33.08
CA ASN A 212 5.35 -19.84 34.38
C ASN A 212 4.34 -19.31 35.42
N ASN A 213 3.07 -19.19 35.07
CA ASN A 213 2.00 -18.75 35.96
C ASN A 213 0.67 -19.43 35.59
N THR A 214 -0.15 -19.78 36.59
CA THR A 214 -1.52 -20.29 36.43
C THR A 214 -2.54 -19.22 36.08
N ASN A 215 -2.20 -17.93 36.22
CA ASN A 215 -3.01 -16.82 35.73
C ASN A 215 -2.77 -16.63 34.23
N PRO A 216 -3.75 -16.96 33.36
CA PRO A 216 -3.58 -16.88 31.92
C PRO A 216 -3.45 -15.45 31.39
N VAL A 217 -3.86 -14.44 32.16
CA VAL A 217 -3.76 -13.02 31.76
C VAL A 217 -2.33 -12.48 31.92
N LEU A 218 -1.55 -13.06 32.84
CA LEU A 218 -0.19 -12.59 33.14
C LEU A 218 0.90 -13.40 32.43
N ASN A 219 0.54 -14.49 31.75
CA ASN A 219 1.49 -15.44 31.19
C ASN A 219 1.01 -15.97 29.84
N VAL A 220 1.95 -16.15 28.92
CA VAL A 220 1.70 -16.67 27.58
C VAL A 220 1.14 -18.10 27.64
N GLN A 221 0.09 -18.37 26.86
CA GLN A 221 -0.49 -19.68 26.65
C GLN A 221 -0.13 -20.24 25.27
N PRO A 222 -0.05 -21.58 25.11
CA PRO A 222 0.26 -22.22 23.82
C PRO A 222 -0.69 -21.86 22.66
N ALA A 223 -1.89 -21.40 22.97
CA ALA A 223 -2.91 -21.06 22.00
C ALA A 223 -2.95 -19.57 21.64
N ASP A 224 -2.24 -18.70 22.38
CA ASP A 224 -2.39 -17.25 22.25
C ASP A 224 -2.16 -16.78 20.82
N VAL A 225 -1.05 -17.19 20.21
CA VAL A 225 -0.73 -16.80 18.82
C VAL A 225 -1.77 -17.34 17.85
N ASN A 226 -2.28 -18.55 18.06
CA ASN A 226 -3.29 -19.15 17.16
C ASN A 226 -4.68 -18.52 17.28
N ASN A 227 -4.96 -17.83 18.39
CA ASN A 227 -6.21 -17.11 18.62
C ASN A 227 -6.13 -15.63 18.23
N GLU A 228 -4.95 -15.17 17.82
CA GLU A 228 -4.68 -13.80 17.44
C GLU A 228 -5.14 -13.50 16.02
N ALA A 229 -5.66 -12.29 15.82
CA ALA A 229 -5.99 -11.77 14.51
C ALA A 229 -5.20 -10.48 14.24
N ILE A 230 -4.77 -10.29 12.99
CA ILE A 230 -4.06 -9.08 12.59
C ILE A 230 -4.75 -8.43 11.39
N VAL A 231 -4.98 -7.12 11.50
CA VAL A 231 -5.37 -6.29 10.37
C VAL A 231 -4.13 -5.95 9.54
N VAL A 232 -4.26 -6.14 8.24
CA VAL A 232 -3.24 -5.81 7.25
C VAL A 232 -3.80 -4.75 6.31
N LEU A 233 -3.14 -3.60 6.25
CA LEU A 233 -3.34 -2.61 5.20
C LEU A 233 -2.53 -3.01 3.98
N PHE A 234 -3.10 -2.83 2.79
CA PHE A 234 -2.39 -3.09 1.56
C PHE A 234 -2.58 -1.97 0.53
N THR A 235 -1.57 -1.84 -0.33
CA THR A 235 -1.62 -1.01 -1.53
C THR A 235 -1.28 -1.88 -2.71
N ALA A 236 -2.27 -2.15 -3.57
CA ALA A 236 -2.11 -2.90 -4.81
C ALA A 236 -1.83 -1.93 -5.97
N TYR A 237 -0.93 -2.33 -6.87
CA TYR A 237 -0.58 -1.58 -8.06
C TYR A 237 -0.82 -2.44 -9.30
N LYS A 238 -1.36 -1.83 -10.35
CA LYS A 238 -1.60 -2.48 -11.63
C LYS A 238 -0.30 -2.93 -12.29
#